data_AF-A0A7K3ZMF6-F1
#
_entry.id   AF-A0A7K3ZMF6-F1
#
_cell.length_a   1.000
_cell.length_b   1.000
_cell.length_c   1.000
_cell.angle_alpha   90.00
_cell.angle_beta   90.00
_cell.angle_gamma   90.00
#
_symmetry.space_group_name_H-M   'P 1'
#
loop_
_entity.id
_entity.type
_entity.pdbx_description
1 polymer ?
#
loop_
_entity_poly.entity_id
_entity_poly.type
_entity_poly.pdbx_seq_one_letter_code
_entity_poly.pdbx_strand_id
1 'polypeptide(L)'
;MRGRIVLAICLLLSIGLLLYGVALGVEMGHEWFAEKSTDQWHMNNYFVIDAKYAYCIFGLATLAVGGLCTGLAVSTFLAHKKTVKCALLQVGSFFAAIVMSGLGFNTLNFMLGSFYWTNMQYPPPVAVPILGSVDVWNFYFFLFIIPLWAGGLFFGLAATHYAFVYTPHQKAVAVIAGKQQLILAESAVLTRECSPKEAPNQFLN
;
A
#
# COMPACT_ATOMS: atom_id res chain seq x y z
N MET A 1 -1.91 -21.19 1.05
CA MET A 1 -0.51 -20.82 1.34
C MET A 1 0.05 -19.76 0.37
N ARG A 2 -0.02 -19.95 -0.96
CA ARG A 2 0.54 -19.00 -1.95
C ARG A 2 0.14 -17.53 -1.75
N GLY A 3 -1.15 -17.21 -1.52
CA GLY A 3 -1.59 -15.82 -1.30
C GLY A 3 -1.08 -15.16 -0.02
N ARG A 4 -0.72 -15.92 1.03
CA ARG A 4 -0.10 -15.39 2.25
C ARG A 4 1.37 -15.04 2.02
N ILE A 5 2.06 -15.85 1.21
CA ILE A 5 3.46 -15.63 0.84
C ILE A 5 3.57 -14.37 -0.02
N VAL A 6 2.70 -14.20 -1.02
CA VAL A 6 2.67 -12.99 -1.85
C VAL A 6 2.40 -11.74 -1.01
N LEU A 7 1.45 -11.81 -0.06
CA LEU A 7 1.16 -10.70 0.86
C LEU A 7 2.40 -10.34 1.71
N ALA A 8 3.07 -11.34 2.27
CA ALA A 8 4.27 -11.15 3.08
C ALA A 8 5.41 -10.52 2.26
N ILE A 9 5.62 -10.98 1.02
CA ILE A 9 6.63 -10.41 0.12
C ILE A 9 6.32 -8.95 -0.20
N CYS A 10 5.07 -8.62 -0.57
CA CYS A 10 4.68 -7.24 -0.86
C CYS A 10 4.87 -6.33 0.37
N LEU A 11 4.52 -6.80 1.57
CA LEU A 11 4.72 -6.03 2.80
C LEU A 11 6.20 -5.83 3.14
N LEU A 12 7.03 -6.87 3.00
CA LEU A 12 8.47 -6.76 3.24
C LEU A 12 9.14 -5.81 2.25
N LEU A 13 8.81 -5.92 0.96
CA LEU A 13 9.29 -4.99 -0.07
C LEU A 13 8.81 -3.56 0.21
N SER A 14 7.54 -3.38 0.58
CA SER A 14 6.98 -2.09 0.95
C SER A 14 7.75 -1.45 2.10
N ILE A 15 7.94 -2.17 3.21
CA ILE A 15 8.66 -1.68 4.38
C ILE A 15 10.10 -1.31 4.01
N GLY A 16 10.81 -2.20 3.31
CA GLY A 16 12.19 -1.96 2.89
C GLY A 16 12.33 -0.71 2.02
N LEU A 17 11.47 -0.58 1.01
CA LEU A 17 11.50 0.55 0.07
C LEU A 17 11.06 1.87 0.72
N LEU A 18 10.05 1.86 1.61
CA LEU A 18 9.63 3.06 2.34
C LEU A 18 10.68 3.53 3.32
N LEU A 19 11.29 2.62 4.10
CA LEU A 19 12.36 2.98 5.03
C LEU A 19 13.56 3.54 4.27
N TYR A 20 13.96 2.88 3.19
CA TYR A 20 15.05 3.36 2.32
C TYR A 20 14.73 4.73 1.71
N GLY A 21 13.54 4.88 1.11
CA GLY A 21 13.12 6.13 0.48
C GLY A 21 13.02 7.28 1.47
N VAL A 22 12.48 7.07 2.67
CA VAL A 22 12.40 8.11 3.70
C VAL A 22 13.79 8.48 4.23
N ALA A 23 14.64 7.49 4.54
CA ALA A 23 15.98 7.76 5.04
C ALA A 23 16.79 8.61 4.04
N LEU A 24 16.79 8.20 2.77
CA LEU A 24 17.49 8.89 1.71
C LEU A 24 16.85 10.26 1.40
N GLY A 25 15.52 10.36 1.50
CA GLY A 25 14.80 11.62 1.37
C GLY A 25 15.14 12.64 2.46
N VAL A 26 15.32 12.19 3.70
CA VAL A 26 15.77 13.05 4.81
C VAL A 26 17.22 13.49 4.61
N GLU A 27 18.08 12.59 4.14
CA GLU A 27 19.48 12.90 3.83
C GLU A 27 19.59 13.94 2.70
N MET A 28 18.91 13.72 1.57
CA MET A 28 18.90 14.67 0.45
C MET A 28 18.32 16.03 0.82
N GLY A 29 17.29 16.03 1.66
CA GLY A 29 16.58 17.22 2.12
C GLY A 29 17.13 17.82 3.41
N HIS A 30 18.33 17.43 3.87
CA HIS A 30 18.81 17.80 5.21
C HIS A 30 18.79 19.31 5.49
N GLU A 31 19.03 20.15 4.48
CA GLU A 31 18.96 21.61 4.59
C GLU A 31 17.56 22.09 4.99
N TRP A 32 16.51 21.44 4.47
CA TRP A 32 15.11 21.71 4.86
C TRP A 32 14.80 21.28 6.29
N PHE A 33 15.63 20.43 6.90
CA PHE A 33 15.50 20.03 8.30
C PHE A 33 16.43 20.81 9.23
N ALA A 34 17.43 21.48 8.68
CA ALA A 34 18.43 22.25 9.41
C ALA A 34 18.30 23.75 9.10
N GLU A 35 19.20 24.28 8.28
CA GLU A 35 19.39 25.71 8.05
C GLU A 35 18.15 26.41 7.49
N LYS A 36 17.40 25.74 6.61
CA LYS A 36 16.20 26.27 5.94
C LYS A 36 14.91 25.77 6.56
N SER A 37 14.96 25.24 7.78
CA SER A 37 13.83 24.55 8.41
C SER A 37 12.63 25.43 8.71
N THR A 38 12.84 26.75 8.85
CA THR A 38 11.81 27.77 9.08
C THR A 38 11.55 28.66 7.86
N ASP A 39 12.20 28.39 6.72
CA ASP A 39 11.93 29.13 5.50
C ASP A 39 10.47 28.94 5.11
N GLN A 40 9.83 30.02 4.66
CA GLN A 40 8.42 29.95 4.28
C GLN A 40 8.29 29.30 2.90
N TRP A 41 7.59 28.16 2.85
CA TRP A 41 7.15 27.56 1.60
C TRP A 41 5.70 27.96 1.33
N HIS A 42 5.46 28.46 0.11
CA HIS A 42 4.16 28.97 -0.30
C HIS A 42 3.56 28.02 -1.33
N MET A 43 2.46 27.37 -0.99
CA MET A 43 1.65 26.67 -2.00
C MET A 43 0.85 27.67 -2.83
N ASN A 44 0.38 28.73 -2.17
CA ASN A 44 -0.26 29.91 -2.74
C ASN A 44 -0.15 31.06 -1.73
N ASN A 45 -0.68 32.23 -2.07
CA ASN A 45 -0.60 33.44 -1.23
C ASN A 45 -1.30 33.31 0.14
N TYR A 46 -2.17 32.31 0.31
CA TYR A 46 -2.96 32.09 1.52
C TYR A 46 -2.55 30.84 2.30
N PHE A 47 -1.70 29.98 1.71
CA PHE A 47 -1.22 28.76 2.32
C PHE A 47 0.30 28.78 2.38
N VAL A 48 0.79 29.11 3.57
CA VAL A 48 2.21 29.26 3.90
C VAL A 48 2.52 28.33 5.06
N ILE A 49 3.58 27.55 4.94
CA ILE A 49 4.04 26.63 5.97
C ILE A 49 5.57 26.57 5.97
N ASP A 50 6.17 26.25 7.12
CA ASP A 50 7.61 26.05 7.19
C ASP A 50 8.07 24.95 6.22
N ALA A 51 9.21 25.17 5.57
CA ALA A 51 9.74 24.31 4.53
C ALA A 51 9.96 22.86 5.00
N LYS A 52 10.35 22.63 6.26
CA LYS A 52 10.48 21.26 6.83
C LYS A 52 9.17 20.48 6.72
N TYR A 53 8.04 21.13 6.97
CA TYR A 53 6.73 20.50 6.91
C TYR A 53 6.25 20.37 5.47
N ALA A 54 6.53 21.37 4.62
CA ALA A 54 6.25 21.25 3.19
C ALA A 54 6.99 20.05 2.57
N TYR A 55 8.27 19.89 2.88
CA TYR A 55 9.10 18.80 2.40
C TYR A 55 8.60 17.44 2.91
N CYS A 56 8.34 17.32 4.22
CA CYS A 56 7.79 16.10 4.82
C CYS A 56 6.42 15.71 4.25
N ILE A 57 5.49 16.65 4.20
CA ILE A 57 4.08 16.38 3.90
C ILE A 57 3.88 16.32 2.39
N PHE A 58 4.21 17.40 1.70
CA PHE A 58 3.93 17.54 0.27
C PHE A 58 5.00 16.97 -0.63
N GLY A 59 6.20 16.72 -0.11
CA GLY A 59 7.23 15.99 -0.84
C GLY A 59 7.19 14.49 -0.57
N LEU A 60 7.52 14.09 0.67
CA LEU A 60 7.71 12.68 1.02
C LEU A 60 6.37 11.93 1.19
N ALA A 61 5.49 12.41 2.06
CA ALA A 61 4.30 11.67 2.45
C ALA A 61 3.29 11.55 1.30
N THR A 62 3.02 12.64 0.57
CA THR A 62 2.15 12.63 -0.61
C THR A 62 2.64 11.68 -1.69
N LEU A 63 3.95 11.59 -1.92
CA LEU A 63 4.51 10.67 -2.92
C LEU A 63 4.30 9.19 -2.52
N ALA A 64 4.55 8.86 -1.25
CA ALA A 64 4.28 7.53 -0.71
C ALA A 64 2.77 7.19 -0.74
N VAL A 65 1.92 8.16 -0.40
CA VAL A 65 0.45 8.01 -0.49
C VAL A 65 0.00 7.86 -1.94
N GLY A 66 0.60 8.56 -2.89
CA GLY A 66 0.34 8.39 -4.32
C GLY A 66 0.62 6.97 -4.80
N GLY A 67 1.73 6.40 -4.35
CA GLY A 67 2.05 4.99 -4.53
C GLY A 67 0.97 4.07 -3.94
N LEU A 68 0.63 4.28 -2.67
CA LEU A 68 -0.40 3.51 -1.97
C LEU A 68 -1.75 3.54 -2.70
N CYS A 69 -2.22 4.72 -3.08
CA CYS A 69 -3.45 4.89 -3.85
C CYS A 69 -3.39 4.19 -5.22
N THR A 70 -2.23 4.20 -5.87
CA THR A 70 -2.02 3.42 -7.10
C THR A 70 -2.17 1.92 -6.83
N GLY A 71 -1.57 1.44 -5.74
CA GLY A 71 -1.66 0.03 -5.34
C GLY A 71 -3.10 -0.38 -5.10
N LEU A 72 -3.89 0.45 -4.41
CA LEU A 72 -5.33 0.26 -4.21
C LEU A 72 -6.11 0.25 -5.54
N ALA A 73 -5.83 1.20 -6.45
CA ALA A 73 -6.51 1.32 -7.73
C ALA A 73 -6.23 0.13 -8.67
N VAL A 74 -4.99 -0.34 -8.75
CA VAL A 74 -4.60 -1.46 -9.62
C VAL A 74 -5.18 -2.78 -9.12
N SER A 75 -5.11 -3.02 -7.81
CA SER A 75 -5.59 -4.27 -7.21
C SER A 75 -7.11 -4.40 -7.22
N THR A 76 -7.84 -3.29 -7.18
CA THR A 76 -9.31 -3.30 -7.33
C THR A 76 -9.76 -3.67 -8.74
N PHE A 77 -8.96 -3.37 -9.78
CA PHE A 77 -9.21 -3.83 -11.16
C PHE A 77 -9.11 -5.34 -11.32
N LEU A 78 -8.20 -5.98 -10.56
CA LEU A 78 -7.96 -7.42 -10.59
C LEU A 78 -8.94 -8.21 -9.72
N ALA A 79 -9.63 -7.55 -8.78
CA ALA A 79 -10.63 -8.19 -7.93
C ALA A 79 -11.92 -8.47 -8.71
N HIS A 80 -12.27 -9.74 -8.86
CA HIS A 80 -13.38 -10.25 -9.69
C HIS A 80 -14.80 -9.77 -9.29
N LYS A 81 -14.93 -8.90 -8.27
CA LYS A 81 -16.22 -8.41 -7.76
C LYS A 81 -16.54 -7.02 -8.29
N LYS A 82 -17.31 -6.97 -9.37
CA LYS A 82 -17.89 -5.75 -9.98
C LYS A 82 -19.00 -5.13 -9.12
N THR A 83 -18.72 -4.84 -7.85
CA THR A 83 -19.67 -4.10 -7.00
C THR A 83 -19.48 -2.60 -7.17
N VAL A 84 -20.58 -1.83 -7.13
CA VAL A 84 -20.55 -0.36 -7.21
C VAL A 84 -19.58 0.24 -6.19
N LYS A 85 -19.51 -0.35 -4.98
CA LYS A 85 -18.57 0.06 -3.93
C LYS A 85 -17.09 -0.08 -4.35
N CYS A 86 -16.72 -1.18 -5.02
CA CYS A 86 -15.37 -1.37 -5.52
C CYS A 86 -15.04 -0.40 -6.66
N ALA A 87 -16.00 -0.14 -7.55
CA ALA A 87 -15.83 0.84 -8.63
C ALA A 87 -15.61 2.26 -8.09
N LEU A 88 -16.40 2.69 -7.10
CA LEU A 88 -16.22 4.00 -6.45
C LEU A 88 -14.86 4.10 -5.75
N LEU A 89 -14.46 3.05 -5.03
CA LEU A 89 -13.15 3.02 -4.35
C LEU A 89 -12.01 3.07 -5.37
N GLN A 90 -12.12 2.36 -6.49
CA GLN A 90 -11.13 2.40 -7.55
C GLN A 90 -10.99 3.80 -8.17
N VAL A 91 -12.11 4.42 -8.53
CA VAL A 91 -12.11 5.77 -9.13
C VAL A 91 -11.52 6.78 -8.15
N GLY A 92 -11.94 6.77 -6.88
CA GLY A 92 -11.39 7.62 -5.84
C GLY A 92 -9.89 7.40 -5.62
N SER A 93 -9.45 6.14 -5.58
CA SER A 93 -8.03 5.78 -5.42
C SER A 93 -7.20 6.22 -6.62
N PHE A 94 -7.74 6.13 -7.84
CA PHE A 94 -7.06 6.54 -9.06
C PHE A 94 -6.84 8.06 -9.11
N PHE A 95 -7.87 8.85 -8.82
CA PHE A 95 -7.72 10.31 -8.75
C PHE A 95 -6.78 10.73 -7.63
N ALA A 96 -6.89 10.12 -6.44
CA ALA A 96 -5.97 10.37 -5.35
C ALA A 96 -4.52 10.01 -5.73
N ALA A 97 -4.30 8.90 -6.45
CA ALA A 97 -2.98 8.51 -6.91
C ALA A 97 -2.34 9.57 -7.82
N ILE A 98 -3.09 10.11 -8.78
CA ILE A 98 -2.59 11.15 -9.69
C ILE A 98 -2.25 12.42 -8.92
N VAL A 99 -3.18 12.92 -8.10
CA VAL A 99 -3.00 14.19 -7.38
C VAL A 99 -1.82 14.09 -6.42
N MET A 100 -1.74 13.01 -5.64
CA MET A 100 -0.73 12.86 -4.60
C MET A 100 0.66 12.57 -5.19
N SER A 101 0.74 11.75 -6.25
CA SER A 101 2.02 11.52 -6.94
C SER A 101 2.52 12.79 -7.64
N GLY A 102 1.62 13.54 -8.29
CA GLY A 102 1.96 14.81 -8.94
C GLY A 102 2.40 15.88 -7.94
N LEU A 103 1.69 16.03 -6.83
CA LEU A 103 2.05 16.97 -5.76
C LEU A 103 3.40 16.61 -5.13
N GLY A 104 3.59 15.32 -4.80
CA GLY A 104 4.85 14.76 -4.32
C GLY A 104 6.03 15.10 -5.22
N PHE A 105 5.90 14.71 -6.49
CA PHE A 105 6.94 14.92 -7.49
C PHE A 105 7.27 16.40 -7.70
N ASN A 106 6.26 17.26 -7.88
CA ASN A 106 6.48 18.68 -8.10
C ASN A 106 7.14 19.36 -6.90
N THR A 107 6.69 19.04 -5.68
CA THR A 107 7.26 19.63 -4.46
C THR A 107 8.71 19.20 -4.29
N LEU A 108 9.00 17.89 -4.41
CA LEU A 108 10.38 17.40 -4.30
C LEU A 108 11.28 17.97 -5.41
N ASN A 109 10.78 18.05 -6.65
CA ASN A 109 11.55 18.60 -7.77
C ASN A 109 11.91 20.07 -7.54
N PHE A 110 10.94 20.88 -7.10
CA PHE A 110 11.17 22.29 -6.81
C PHE A 110 12.12 22.47 -5.61
N MET A 111 11.84 21.78 -4.51
CA MET A 111 12.55 21.96 -3.24
C MET A 111 13.94 21.33 -3.23
N LEU A 112 14.19 20.26 -3.97
CA LEU A 112 15.55 19.73 -4.12
C LEU A 112 16.29 20.45 -5.24
N GLY A 113 15.57 20.90 -6.28
CA GLY A 113 16.18 21.63 -7.38
C GLY A 113 16.74 22.99 -7.02
N SER A 114 16.22 23.65 -5.98
CA SER A 114 16.80 24.88 -5.45
C SER A 114 18.21 24.70 -4.88
N PHE A 115 18.63 23.49 -4.51
CA PHE A 115 19.97 23.20 -4.00
C PHE A 115 20.88 22.62 -5.06
N TYR A 116 20.38 21.61 -5.78
CA TYR A 116 21.21 20.79 -6.66
C TYR A 116 21.23 21.32 -8.11
N TRP A 117 20.39 22.31 -8.46
CA TRP A 117 20.25 22.88 -9.81
C TRP A 117 20.25 24.41 -9.87
N THR A 118 21.07 25.07 -9.04
CA THR A 118 21.15 26.54 -8.98
C THR A 118 21.58 27.23 -10.28
N ASN A 119 22.29 26.54 -11.19
CA ASN A 119 22.82 27.13 -12.43
C ASN A 119 22.39 26.43 -13.75
N MET A 120 21.50 25.43 -13.73
CA MET A 120 20.96 24.70 -14.91
C MET A 120 21.96 24.10 -15.94
N GLN A 121 23.27 24.26 -15.79
CA GLN A 121 24.29 23.84 -16.76
C GLN A 121 24.78 22.39 -16.55
N TYR A 122 23.87 21.43 -16.41
CA TYR A 122 24.10 20.02 -16.06
C TYR A 122 24.17 19.71 -14.55
N PRO A 123 23.44 18.68 -14.07
CA PRO A 123 23.59 18.21 -12.71
C PRO A 123 25.02 17.71 -12.48
N PRO A 124 25.69 18.07 -11.37
CA PRO A 124 26.95 17.41 -11.03
C PRO A 124 26.69 15.91 -10.83
N PRO A 125 27.62 15.00 -11.14
CA PRO A 125 27.43 13.60 -10.81
C PRO A 125 27.47 13.37 -9.29
N VAL A 126 26.61 12.47 -8.77
CA VAL A 126 26.69 11.95 -7.39
C VAL A 126 27.42 10.60 -7.41
N ALA A 127 28.36 10.42 -6.50
CA ALA A 127 28.99 9.12 -6.28
C ALA A 127 28.08 8.24 -5.42
N VAL A 128 27.53 7.18 -6.01
CA VAL A 128 26.77 6.15 -5.29
C VAL A 128 27.70 4.96 -5.02
N PRO A 129 27.83 4.48 -3.77
CA PRO A 129 28.82 3.45 -3.40
C PRO A 129 28.76 2.15 -4.23
N ILE A 130 27.62 1.84 -4.85
CA ILE A 130 27.38 0.58 -5.59
C ILE A 130 27.31 0.81 -7.11
N LEU A 131 26.86 1.99 -7.55
CA LEU A 131 26.59 2.28 -8.97
C LEU A 131 27.65 3.21 -9.59
N GLY A 132 28.60 3.70 -8.81
CA GLY A 132 29.60 4.66 -9.26
C GLY A 132 29.00 6.05 -9.45
N SER A 133 29.52 6.78 -10.43
CA SER A 133 29.06 8.13 -10.76
C SER A 133 27.72 8.08 -11.49
N VAL A 134 26.67 8.60 -10.85
CA VAL A 134 25.31 8.68 -11.41
C VAL A 134 24.90 10.14 -11.47
N ASP A 135 24.31 10.56 -12.58
CA ASP A 135 23.71 11.89 -12.72
C ASP A 135 22.67 12.14 -11.60
N VAL A 136 22.66 13.33 -10.97
CA VAL A 136 21.75 13.64 -9.85
C VAL A 136 20.29 13.42 -10.23
N TRP A 137 19.89 13.69 -11.47
CA TRP A 137 18.51 13.50 -11.90
C TRP A 137 18.13 12.02 -11.92
N ASN A 138 19.02 11.19 -12.44
CA ASN A 138 18.84 9.73 -12.43
C ASN A 138 18.90 9.17 -11.01
N PHE A 139 19.79 9.67 -10.16
CA PHE A 139 19.84 9.30 -8.74
C PHE A 139 18.52 9.65 -8.04
N TYR A 140 18.08 10.90 -8.18
CA TYR A 140 16.84 11.42 -7.61
C TYR A 140 15.60 10.65 -8.09
N PHE A 141 15.52 10.35 -9.39
CA PHE A 141 14.36 9.66 -9.94
C PHE A 141 14.34 8.15 -9.64
N PHE A 142 15.44 7.44 -9.92
CA PHE A 142 15.48 5.97 -9.85
C PHE A 142 15.81 5.43 -8.46
N LEU A 143 16.59 6.17 -7.66
CA LEU A 143 17.08 5.70 -6.37
C LEU A 143 16.38 6.36 -5.19
N PHE A 144 15.51 7.35 -5.43
CA PHE A 144 14.73 8.00 -4.38
C PHE A 144 13.23 8.01 -4.67
N ILE A 145 12.77 8.69 -5.74
CA ILE A 145 11.34 8.82 -6.05
C ILE A 145 10.70 7.45 -6.29
N ILE A 146 11.30 6.63 -7.16
CA ILE A 146 10.76 5.32 -7.50
C ILE A 146 10.65 4.41 -6.27
N PRO A 147 11.69 4.24 -5.43
CA PRO A 147 11.59 3.46 -4.20
C PRO A 147 10.51 3.96 -3.26
N LEU A 148 10.40 5.27 -3.02
CA LEU A 148 9.39 5.82 -2.10
C LEU A 148 7.96 5.56 -2.62
N TRP A 149 7.73 5.83 -3.90
CA TRP A 149 6.44 5.58 -4.54
C TRP A 149 6.12 4.07 -4.64
N ALA A 150 7.08 3.24 -5.04
CA ALA A 150 6.91 1.79 -5.14
C ALA A 150 6.67 1.16 -3.77
N GLY A 151 7.32 1.66 -2.72
CA GLY A 151 7.07 1.24 -1.35
C GLY A 151 5.60 1.44 -0.95
N GLY A 152 5.03 2.60 -1.31
CA GLY A 152 3.58 2.85 -1.19
C GLY A 152 2.74 1.89 -2.03
N LEU A 153 3.09 1.70 -3.31
CA LEU A 153 2.41 0.79 -4.24
C LEU A 153 2.26 -0.61 -3.66
N PHE A 154 3.36 -1.21 -3.21
CA PHE A 154 3.34 -2.56 -2.63
C PHE A 154 2.52 -2.64 -1.34
N PHE A 155 2.50 -1.58 -0.54
CA PHE A 155 1.61 -1.48 0.61
C PHE A 155 0.16 -1.53 0.18
N GLY A 156 -0.23 -0.71 -0.81
CA GLY A 156 -1.58 -0.67 -1.36
C GLY A 156 -2.01 -2.02 -1.94
N LEU A 157 -1.15 -2.68 -2.70
CA LEU A 157 -1.40 -4.02 -3.23
C LEU A 157 -1.65 -5.05 -2.12
N ALA A 158 -0.82 -5.05 -1.07
CA ALA A 158 -0.99 -5.93 0.07
C ALA A 158 -2.29 -5.63 0.83
N ALA A 159 -2.59 -4.36 1.10
CA ALA A 159 -3.79 -3.93 1.80
C ALA A 159 -5.07 -4.37 1.08
N THR A 160 -5.16 -4.15 -0.23
CA THR A 160 -6.32 -4.60 -1.02
C THR A 160 -6.42 -6.11 -1.05
N HIS A 161 -5.31 -6.82 -1.27
CA HIS A 161 -5.33 -8.28 -1.30
C HIS A 161 -5.81 -8.86 0.04
N TYR A 162 -5.37 -8.29 1.17
CA TYR A 162 -5.85 -8.68 2.49
C TYR A 162 -7.36 -8.43 2.66
N ALA A 163 -7.82 -7.23 2.29
CA ALA A 163 -9.20 -6.80 2.49
C ALA A 163 -10.21 -7.50 1.57
N PHE A 164 -9.86 -7.70 0.30
CA PHE A 164 -10.81 -8.15 -0.74
C PHE A 164 -10.63 -9.60 -1.18
N VAL A 165 -9.47 -10.21 -0.95
CA VAL A 165 -9.21 -11.62 -1.32
C VAL A 165 -9.12 -12.49 -0.08
N TYR A 166 -8.21 -12.16 0.85
CA TYR A 166 -7.95 -13.03 2.00
C TYR A 166 -9.11 -13.08 3.00
N THR A 167 -9.56 -11.92 3.49
CA THR A 167 -10.63 -11.84 4.51
C THR A 167 -11.95 -12.43 4.01
N PRO A 168 -12.43 -12.12 2.78
CA PRO A 168 -13.67 -12.70 2.29
C PRO A 168 -13.58 -14.20 2.05
N HIS A 169 -12.43 -14.71 1.60
CA HIS A 169 -12.21 -16.15 1.46
C HIS A 169 -12.30 -16.86 2.82
N GLN A 170 -11.66 -16.34 3.86
CA GLN A 170 -11.75 -16.89 5.22
C GLN A 170 -13.19 -16.93 5.73
N LYS A 171 -13.95 -15.86 5.50
CA LYS A 171 -15.39 -15.80 5.84
C LYS A 171 -16.20 -16.87 5.08
N ALA A 172 -15.95 -17.05 3.79
CA ALA A 172 -16.63 -18.06 2.98
C ALA A 172 -16.34 -19.49 3.47
N VAL A 173 -15.08 -19.80 3.78
CA VAL A 173 -14.66 -21.09 4.34
C VAL A 173 -15.37 -21.36 5.67
N ALA A 174 -15.43 -20.37 6.56
CA ALA A 174 -16.11 -20.51 7.84
C ALA A 174 -17.63 -20.78 7.69
N VAL A 175 -18.30 -20.11 6.74
CA VAL A 175 -19.72 -20.34 6.46
C VAL A 175 -19.97 -21.75 5.92
N ILE A 176 -19.11 -22.24 5.01
CA ILE A 176 -19.24 -23.60 4.45
C ILE A 176 -19.03 -24.65 5.55
N ALA A 177 -17.99 -24.48 6.38
CA ALA A 177 -17.72 -25.38 7.49
C ALA A 177 -18.88 -25.41 8.50
N GLY A 178 -19.45 -24.24 8.83
CA GLY A 178 -20.61 -24.15 9.72
C GLY A 178 -21.86 -24.83 9.14
N LYS A 179 -22.12 -24.68 7.83
CA LYS A 179 -23.23 -25.38 7.16
C LYS A 179 -23.03 -26.89 7.13
N GLN A 180 -21.81 -27.38 6.89
CA GLN A 180 -21.50 -28.81 6.94
C GLN A 180 -21.71 -29.40 8.34
N GLN A 181 -21.32 -28.69 9.40
CA GLN A 181 -21.57 -29.12 10.77
C GLN A 181 -23.06 -29.21 11.08
N LEU A 182 -23.87 -28.26 10.59
CA LEU A 182 -25.32 -28.27 10.75
C LEU A 182 -25.98 -29.47 10.06
N ILE A 183 -25.59 -29.76 8.81
CA ILE A 183 -26.09 -30.92 8.05
C ILE A 183 -25.72 -32.24 8.74
N LEU A 184 -24.49 -32.36 9.25
CA LEU A 184 -24.04 -33.55 9.98
C LEU A 184 -24.81 -33.72 11.31
N ALA A 185 -25.12 -32.63 12.00
CA ALA A 185 -25.92 -32.65 13.22
C ALA A 185 -27.37 -33.08 12.95
N GLU A 186 -28.01 -32.53 11.92
CA GLU A 186 -29.37 -32.94 11.51
C GLU A 186 -29.43 -34.40 11.06
N SER A 187 -28.42 -34.86 10.31
CA SER A 187 -28.32 -36.26 9.88
C SER A 187 -28.16 -37.21 11.06
N ALA A 188 -27.37 -36.83 12.08
CA ALA A 188 -27.18 -37.61 13.30
C ALA A 188 -28.47 -37.72 14.14
N VAL A 189 -29.28 -36.65 14.20
CA VAL A 189 -30.59 -36.65 14.87
C VAL A 189 -31.56 -37.58 14.13
N LEU A 190 -31.65 -37.48 12.81
CA LEU A 190 -32.49 -38.35 11.97
C LEU A 190 -32.12 -39.83 12.12
N THR A 191 -30.84 -40.18 12.17
CA THR A 191 -30.41 -41.57 12.42
C THR A 191 -30.75 -42.07 13.83
N ARG A 192 -30.84 -41.18 14.84
CA ARG A 192 -31.28 -41.57 16.18
C ARG A 192 -32.78 -41.80 16.25
N GLU A 193 -33.58 -41.03 15.51
CA GLU A 193 -35.04 -41.19 15.45
C GLU A 193 -35.49 -42.37 14.58
N CYS A 194 -34.74 -42.72 13.53
CA CYS A 194 -34.98 -43.90 12.71
C CYS A 194 -34.35 -45.20 13.24
N SER A 195 -33.61 -45.16 14.35
CA SER A 195 -33.16 -46.39 15.00
C SER A 195 -34.39 -47.16 15.49
N PRO A 196 -34.62 -48.41 15.05
CA PRO A 196 -35.74 -49.19 15.58
C PRO A 196 -35.52 -49.30 17.08
N LYS A 197 -36.50 -48.80 17.86
CA LYS A 197 -36.59 -49.19 19.28
C LYS A 197 -36.66 -50.70 19.26
N GLU A 198 -35.65 -51.36 19.81
CA GLU A 198 -35.67 -52.80 20.04
C GLU A 198 -37.02 -53.13 20.68
N ALA A 199 -37.89 -53.82 19.93
CA ALA A 199 -39.10 -54.37 20.48
C ALA A 199 -38.65 -55.41 21.52
N PRO A 200 -39.00 -55.27 22.81
CA PRO A 200 -38.63 -56.28 23.78
C PRO A 200 -39.29 -57.59 23.37
N ASN A 201 -38.45 -58.61 23.13
CA ASN A 201 -38.81 -59.96 22.76
C ASN A 201 -39.96 -60.50 23.64
N GLN A 202 -41.20 -60.39 23.18
CA GLN A 202 -42.29 -61.25 23.60
C GLN A 202 -42.33 -62.37 22.59
N PHE A 203 -41.86 -63.56 22.97
CA PHE A 203 -42.21 -64.91 22.46
C PHE A 203 -41.05 -65.85 22.79
N LEU A 204 -40.91 -66.21 24.05
CA LEU A 204 -40.29 -67.45 24.51
C LEU A 204 -40.76 -67.68 25.95
N ASN A 205 -41.90 -68.35 26.08
CA ASN A 205 -42.26 -69.34 27.10
C ASN A 205 -43.65 -69.91 26.78
#